data_AF-A0A2V9M6N7-F1
#
_entry.id   AF-A0A2V9M6N7-F1
#
_cell.length_a   1.000
_cell.length_b   1.000
_cell.length_c   1.000
_cell.angle_alpha   90.00
_cell.angle_beta   90.00
_cell.angle_gamma   90.00
#
_symmetry.space_group_name_H-M   'P 1'
#
loop_
_entity.id
_entity.type
_entity.pdbx_description
1 polymer ?
#
loop_
_entity_poly.entity_id
_entity_poly.type
_entity_poly.pdbx_seq_one_letter_code
_entity_poly.pdbx_strand_id
1 'polypeptide(L)'
;MPELRGWRNTYFFQWFETTEGGILFKVGQLPPLRHEPPKELAKAMDEQDADYYTKALDCRNFNYGLGAVTYLRRIVEKRINDLLDLLAEVAQHESSGEDALTRIREAKTSPRAEDRLEIANTLLPERLKAGGCNPLSYIYDITSDAIHRKSEEECIDAFDKARSAFEYLFVQLRHEKTAREEYLASLKILEEKSKQIRARREPGQIGETNSGTGKTGH
;
A
#
# COMPACT_ATOMS: atom_id res chain seq x y z
N MET A 1 30.49 -29.99 -7.92
CA MET A 1 29.10 -30.45 -7.71
C MET A 1 28.40 -30.43 -9.06
N PRO A 2 27.70 -31.50 -9.47
CA PRO A 2 27.00 -31.52 -10.75
C PRO A 2 25.89 -30.47 -10.73
N GLU A 3 25.79 -29.68 -11.80
CA GLU A 3 24.75 -28.67 -11.93
C GLU A 3 23.38 -29.35 -12.02
N LEU A 4 22.58 -29.22 -10.97
CA LEU A 4 21.19 -29.67 -10.88
C LEU A 4 20.27 -28.79 -11.75
N ARG A 5 20.53 -28.71 -13.06
CA ARG A 5 19.64 -28.03 -14.01
C ARG A 5 18.42 -28.91 -14.27
N GLY A 6 17.27 -28.51 -13.73
CA GLY A 6 15.96 -29.05 -14.11
C GLY A 6 14.95 -29.23 -12.96
N TRP A 7 15.40 -29.22 -11.70
CA TRP A 7 14.53 -29.49 -10.56
C TRP A 7 14.05 -28.18 -9.92
N ARG A 8 12.73 -28.01 -9.80
CA ARG A 8 12.11 -26.82 -9.19
C ARG A 8 12.29 -26.77 -7.68
N ASN A 9 12.33 -27.93 -7.01
CA ASN A 9 12.56 -28.09 -5.58
C ASN A 9 13.29 -29.41 -5.32
N THR A 10 14.29 -29.37 -4.43
CA THR A 10 15.03 -30.53 -3.91
C THR A 10 14.72 -30.67 -2.42
N TYR A 11 14.41 -31.88 -1.95
CA TYR A 11 14.13 -32.14 -0.54
C TYR A 11 15.15 -33.14 0.01
N PHE A 12 15.60 -32.93 1.24
CA PHE A 12 16.54 -33.80 1.93
C PHE A 12 15.79 -34.56 3.02
N PHE A 13 15.95 -35.87 3.04
CA PHE A 13 15.32 -36.74 4.02
C PHE A 13 16.36 -37.60 4.73
N GLN A 14 16.09 -37.91 6.00
CA GLN A 14 16.84 -38.89 6.77
C GLN A 14 15.89 -40.01 7.17
N TRP A 15 16.32 -41.24 6.93
CA TRP A 15 15.60 -42.45 7.29
C TRP A 15 16.33 -43.16 8.42
N PHE A 16 15.60 -43.52 9.45
CA PHE A 16 16.10 -44.30 10.58
C PHE A 16 15.30 -45.60 10.66
N GLU A 17 15.98 -46.73 10.69
CA GLU A 17 15.35 -48.03 10.98
C GLU A 17 15.44 -48.32 12.47
N THR A 18 14.31 -48.68 13.05
CA THR A 18 14.18 -49.09 14.46
C THR A 18 13.59 -50.49 14.52
N THR A 19 13.68 -51.13 15.68
CA THR A 19 13.06 -52.45 15.92
C THR A 19 11.53 -52.44 15.80
N GLU A 20 10.90 -51.27 15.89
CA GLU A 20 9.44 -51.09 15.81
C GLU A 20 8.96 -50.56 14.45
N GLY A 21 9.88 -50.23 13.53
CA GLY A 21 9.56 -49.69 12.20
C GLY A 21 10.56 -48.64 11.71
N GLY A 22 10.20 -47.93 10.64
CA GLY A 22 11.01 -46.87 10.06
C GLY A 22 10.51 -45.47 10.40
N ILE A 23 11.42 -44.57 10.76
CA ILE A 23 11.14 -43.15 10.98
C ILE A 23 11.77 -42.34 9.84
N LEU A 24 10.94 -41.58 9.12
CA LEU A 24 11.37 -40.68 8.04
C LEU A 24 11.26 -39.22 8.51
N PHE A 25 12.37 -38.50 8.53
CA PHE A 25 12.41 -37.06 8.79
C PHE A 25 12.76 -36.28 7.52
N LYS A 26 12.02 -35.19 7.26
CA LYS A 26 12.46 -34.16 6.31
C LYS A 26 13.46 -33.26 7.02
N VAL A 27 14.71 -33.24 6.55
CA VAL A 27 15.81 -32.50 7.18
C VAL A 27 16.21 -31.24 6.40
N GLY A 28 15.69 -31.03 5.19
CA GLY A 28 15.96 -29.81 4.44
C GLY A 28 15.22 -29.69 3.11
N GLN A 29 15.36 -28.53 2.48
CA GLN A 29 14.85 -28.23 1.14
C GLN A 29 15.72 -27.17 0.45
N LEU A 30 15.90 -27.27 -0.87
CA LEU A 30 16.51 -26.26 -1.73
C LEU A 30 15.62 -25.98 -2.97
N PRO A 31 15.26 -24.72 -3.27
CA PRO A 31 15.51 -23.52 -2.48
C PRO A 31 14.83 -23.59 -1.09
N PRO A 32 15.28 -22.80 -0.10
CA PRO A 32 14.64 -22.74 1.21
C PRO A 32 13.14 -22.48 1.06
N LEU A 33 12.34 -23.09 1.95
CA LEU A 33 10.92 -22.80 2.01
C LEU A 33 10.75 -21.30 2.31
N ARG A 34 10.21 -20.56 1.35
CA ARG A 34 9.84 -19.16 1.51
C ARG A 34 8.34 -19.04 1.60
N HIS A 35 7.89 -18.22 2.52
CA HIS A 35 6.48 -17.90 2.62
C HIS A 35 6.20 -16.67 1.78
N GLU A 36 5.41 -16.86 0.73
CA GLU A 36 4.99 -15.75 -0.11
C GLU A 36 3.83 -14.99 0.54
N PRO A 37 3.78 -13.66 0.42
CA PRO A 37 2.59 -12.90 0.77
C PRO A 37 1.37 -13.45 0.00
N PRO A 38 0.14 -13.34 0.54
CA PRO A 38 -1.07 -13.60 -0.22
C PRO A 38 -1.04 -12.84 -1.56
N LYS A 39 -1.49 -13.47 -2.65
CA LYS A 39 -1.32 -12.92 -4.02
C LYS A 39 -1.80 -11.47 -4.17
N GLU A 40 -2.94 -11.14 -3.56
CA GLU A 40 -3.48 -9.77 -3.62
C GLU A 40 -2.63 -8.78 -2.84
N LEU A 41 -2.08 -9.17 -1.68
CA LEU A 41 -1.11 -8.34 -0.96
C LEU A 41 0.18 -8.18 -1.75
N ALA A 42 0.70 -9.26 -2.34
CA ALA A 42 1.92 -9.22 -3.14
C ALA A 42 1.81 -8.25 -4.32
N LYS A 43 0.65 -8.19 -5.00
CA LYS A 43 0.38 -7.20 -6.06
C LYS A 43 0.30 -5.77 -5.53
N ALA A 44 -0.12 -5.59 -4.28
CA ALA A 44 -0.28 -4.29 -3.67
C ALA A 44 1.04 -3.70 -3.12
N MET A 45 2.05 -4.55 -2.90
CA MET A 45 3.36 -4.19 -2.39
C MET A 45 4.33 -3.79 -3.52
N ASP A 46 5.27 -2.90 -3.18
CA ASP A 46 6.49 -2.77 -3.98
C ASP A 46 7.51 -3.87 -3.63
N GLU A 47 8.58 -3.99 -4.41
CA GLU A 47 9.58 -5.04 -4.27
C GLU A 47 10.21 -5.07 -2.87
N GLN A 48 10.48 -3.90 -2.29
CA GLN A 48 11.11 -3.79 -0.97
C GLN A 48 10.16 -4.25 0.14
N ASP A 49 8.88 -3.86 0.05
CA ASP A 49 7.87 -4.27 1.02
C ASP A 49 7.58 -5.76 0.93
N ALA A 50 7.54 -6.31 -0.28
CA ALA A 50 7.40 -7.75 -0.49
C ALA A 50 8.58 -8.53 0.10
N ASP A 51 9.81 -8.02 -0.05
CA ASP A 51 11.01 -8.61 0.57
C ASP A 51 10.94 -8.55 2.11
N TYR A 52 10.61 -7.39 2.69
CA TYR A 52 10.45 -7.27 4.14
C TYR A 52 9.33 -8.16 4.67
N TYR A 53 8.20 -8.27 3.96
CA TYR A 53 7.09 -9.09 4.42
C TYR A 53 7.43 -10.58 4.35
N THR A 54 8.12 -11.01 3.28
CA THR A 54 8.65 -12.37 3.17
C THR A 54 9.59 -12.69 4.33
N LYS A 55 10.52 -11.78 4.65
CA LYS A 55 11.41 -11.93 5.80
C LYS A 55 10.64 -11.97 7.12
N ALA A 56 9.59 -11.18 7.27
CA ALA A 56 8.74 -11.21 8.46
C ALA A 56 8.07 -12.58 8.64
N LEU A 57 7.52 -13.14 7.56
CA LEU A 57 6.93 -14.48 7.56
C LEU A 57 7.97 -15.57 7.85
N ASP A 58 9.13 -15.50 7.23
CA ASP A 58 10.21 -16.46 7.47
C ASP A 58 10.67 -16.40 8.95
N CYS A 59 10.92 -15.20 9.48
CA CYS A 59 11.24 -14.99 10.90
C CYS A 59 10.16 -15.61 11.81
N ARG A 60 8.87 -15.35 11.53
CA ARG A 60 7.76 -15.92 12.29
C ARG A 60 7.76 -17.45 12.26
N ASN A 61 8.12 -18.06 11.13
CA ASN A 61 8.15 -19.53 10.98
C ASN A 61 9.36 -20.17 11.65
N PHE A 62 10.46 -19.45 11.80
CA PHE A 62 11.63 -19.88 12.57
C PHE A 62 11.55 -19.49 14.06
N ASN A 63 10.39 -18.99 14.53
CA ASN A 63 10.16 -18.50 15.89
C ASN A 63 11.06 -17.33 16.30
N TYR A 64 11.52 -16.52 15.33
CA TYR A 64 12.18 -15.24 15.56
C TYR A 64 11.13 -14.13 15.55
N GLY A 65 10.35 -14.03 16.62
CA GLY A 65 9.30 -13.06 16.81
C GLY A 65 9.77 -11.61 16.71
N LEU A 66 10.90 -11.26 17.33
CA LEU A 66 11.43 -9.89 17.27
C LEU A 66 11.71 -9.47 15.81
N GLY A 67 12.29 -10.38 15.03
CA GLY A 67 12.53 -10.18 13.61
C GLY A 67 11.22 -10.02 12.83
N ALA A 68 10.24 -10.88 13.08
CA ALA A 68 8.93 -10.84 12.42
C ALA A 68 8.23 -9.49 12.62
N VAL A 69 8.14 -9.04 13.87
CA VAL A 69 7.51 -7.76 14.23
C VAL A 69 8.28 -6.57 13.66
N THR A 70 9.61 -6.60 13.72
CA THR A 70 10.46 -5.50 13.22
C THR A 70 10.26 -5.28 11.73
N TYR A 71 10.26 -6.35 10.92
CA TYR A 71 10.01 -6.24 9.49
C TYR A 71 8.59 -5.75 9.18
N LEU A 72 7.58 -6.24 9.91
CA LEU A 72 6.20 -5.75 9.75
C LEU A 72 6.10 -4.25 10.06
N ARG A 73 6.65 -3.81 11.20
CA ARG A 73 6.66 -2.40 11.62
C ARG A 73 7.34 -1.51 10.58
N ARG A 74 8.46 -1.97 9.99
CA ARG A 74 9.19 -1.23 8.95
C ARG A 74 8.31 -0.91 7.74
N ILE A 75 7.49 -1.88 7.32
CA ILE A 75 6.54 -1.70 6.20
C ILE A 75 5.45 -0.70 6.59
N VAL A 76 4.88 -0.84 7.79
CA VAL A 76 3.83 0.05 8.31
C VAL A 76 4.33 1.50 8.36
N GLU A 77 5.51 1.75 8.94
CA GLU A 77 6.09 3.09 9.03
C GLU A 77 6.36 3.72 7.67
N LYS A 78 6.93 2.95 6.72
CA LYS A 78 7.15 3.43 5.35
C LYS A 78 5.83 3.87 4.72
N ARG A 79 4.77 3.09 4.92
CA ARG A 79 3.48 3.29 4.23
C ARG A 79 2.61 4.35 4.88
N ILE A 80 2.81 4.62 6.16
CA ILE A 80 2.32 5.84 6.79
C ILE A 80 2.90 7.07 6.08
N ASN A 81 4.21 7.09 5.77
CA ASN A 81 4.78 8.21 5.01
C ASN A 81 4.19 8.33 3.61
N ASP A 82 4.03 7.21 2.88
CA ASP A 82 3.41 7.22 1.55
C ASP A 82 1.96 7.72 1.58
N LEU A 83 1.21 7.38 2.64
CA LEU A 83 -0.15 7.87 2.84
C LEU A 83 -0.15 9.38 3.08
N LEU A 84 0.74 9.89 3.94
CA LEU A 84 0.90 11.31 4.18
C LEU A 84 1.28 12.07 2.89
N ASP A 85 2.11 11.47 2.03
CA ASP A 85 2.47 12.04 0.72
C ASP A 85 1.27 12.15 -0.22
N LEU A 86 0.50 11.07 -0.37
CA LEU A 86 -0.72 11.09 -1.16
C LEU A 86 -1.69 12.17 -0.66
N LEU A 87 -1.85 12.28 0.66
CA LEU A 87 -2.74 13.26 1.26
C LEU A 87 -2.25 14.70 1.06
N ALA A 88 -0.94 14.93 1.09
CA ALA A 88 -0.36 16.23 0.75
C ALA A 88 -0.65 16.62 -0.71
N GLU A 89 -0.56 15.68 -1.66
CA GLU A 89 -0.92 15.94 -3.06
C GLU A 89 -2.39 16.35 -3.20
N VAL A 90 -3.30 15.71 -2.46
CA VAL A 90 -4.72 16.08 -2.47
C VAL A 90 -4.94 17.48 -1.91
N ALA A 91 -4.38 17.77 -0.75
CA ALA A 91 -4.56 19.04 -0.08
C ALA A 91 -3.97 20.23 -0.86
N GLN A 92 -2.95 20.00 -1.71
CA GLN A 92 -2.42 21.03 -2.63
C GLN A 92 -3.43 21.52 -3.66
N HIS A 93 -4.44 20.71 -3.99
CA HIS A 93 -5.44 21.05 -5.00
C HIS A 93 -6.74 21.62 -4.42
N GLU A 94 -6.84 21.75 -3.09
CA GLU A 94 -8.01 22.28 -2.39
C GLU A 94 -7.73 23.67 -1.80
N SER A 95 -8.60 24.65 -2.05
CA SER A 95 -8.40 26.06 -1.66
C SER A 95 -8.36 26.31 -0.14
N SER A 96 -8.66 25.31 0.69
CA SER A 96 -8.62 25.34 2.15
C SER A 96 -7.46 24.51 2.75
N GLY A 97 -6.54 24.00 1.91
CA GLY A 97 -5.56 22.97 2.28
C GLY A 97 -4.30 23.44 3.03
N GLU A 98 -4.11 24.74 3.24
CA GLU A 98 -2.81 25.27 3.72
C GLU A 98 -2.47 24.85 5.18
N ASP A 99 -3.47 24.77 6.06
CA ASP A 99 -3.31 24.25 7.43
C ASP A 99 -3.04 22.73 7.43
N ALA A 100 -3.78 21.96 6.61
CA ALA A 100 -3.58 20.52 6.48
C ALA A 100 -2.19 20.17 5.91
N LEU A 101 -1.71 20.91 4.90
CA LEU A 101 -0.38 20.74 4.32
C LEU A 101 0.73 21.03 5.32
N THR A 102 0.55 22.07 6.15
CA THR A 102 1.52 22.43 7.19
C THR A 102 1.65 21.31 8.20
N ARG A 103 0.53 20.80 8.73
CA ARG A 103 0.51 19.67 9.68
C ARG A 103 1.11 18.40 9.10
N ILE A 104 0.82 18.08 7.83
CA ILE A 104 1.43 16.93 7.14
C ILE A 104 2.95 17.08 7.06
N ARG A 105 3.45 18.27 6.67
CA ARG A 105 4.89 18.53 6.59
C ARG A 105 5.57 18.40 7.96
N GLU A 106 4.99 19.01 8.99
CA GLU A 106 5.50 18.93 10.36
C GLU A 106 5.60 17.48 10.84
N ALA A 107 4.52 16.70 10.68
CA ALA A 107 4.51 15.28 11.04
C ALA A 107 5.58 14.49 10.30
N LYS A 108 5.78 14.71 8.98
CA LYS A 108 6.83 14.02 8.21
C LYS A 108 8.25 14.35 8.68
N THR A 109 8.47 15.55 9.21
CA THR A 109 9.78 15.96 9.76
C THR A 109 10.00 15.49 11.19
N SER A 110 8.96 15.02 11.87
CA SER A 110 9.09 14.54 13.24
C SER A 110 9.88 13.23 13.31
N PRO A 111 10.83 13.11 14.25
CA PRO A 111 11.49 11.83 14.53
C PRO A 111 10.55 10.83 15.23
N ARG A 112 9.42 11.30 15.78
CA ARG A 112 8.44 10.46 16.47
C ARG A 112 7.46 9.89 15.45
N ALA A 113 7.34 8.57 15.42
CA ALA A 113 6.36 7.93 14.55
C ALA A 113 4.92 8.15 15.05
N GLU A 114 4.73 8.41 16.34
CA GLU A 114 3.42 8.78 16.90
C GLU A 114 2.83 10.02 16.23
N ASP A 115 3.65 11.07 16.00
CA ASP A 115 3.20 12.32 15.36
C ASP A 115 2.70 12.07 13.92
N ARG A 116 3.37 11.16 13.20
CA ARG A 116 2.95 10.75 11.84
C ARG A 116 1.66 9.95 11.85
N LEU A 117 1.51 9.06 12.84
CA LEU A 117 0.28 8.29 13.04
C LEU A 117 -0.88 9.21 13.37
N GLU A 118 -0.71 10.17 14.25
CA GLU A 118 -1.77 11.11 14.63
C GLU A 118 -2.34 11.83 13.40
N ILE A 119 -1.48 12.39 12.54
CA ILE A 119 -1.94 13.02 11.30
C ILE A 119 -2.56 12.01 10.34
N ALA A 120 -1.92 10.86 10.12
CA ALA A 120 -2.47 9.81 9.26
C ALA A 120 -3.86 9.36 9.75
N ASN A 121 -4.10 9.35 11.06
CA ASN A 121 -5.38 8.96 11.66
C ASN A 121 -6.49 9.96 11.37
N THR A 122 -6.19 11.25 11.40
CA THR A 122 -7.16 12.30 11.07
C THR A 122 -7.58 12.24 9.61
N LEU A 123 -6.70 11.75 8.74
CA LEU A 123 -6.87 11.78 7.29
C LEU A 123 -7.24 10.42 6.68
N LEU A 124 -7.20 9.33 7.45
CA LEU A 124 -7.63 8.00 7.01
C LEU A 124 -9.13 8.04 6.66
N PRO A 125 -9.56 7.53 5.48
CA PRO A 125 -10.98 7.46 5.14
C PRO A 125 -11.81 6.66 6.16
N GLU A 126 -13.00 7.14 6.50
CA GLU A 126 -13.89 6.51 7.50
C GLU A 126 -14.23 5.05 7.17
N ARG A 127 -14.34 4.68 5.87
CA ARG A 127 -14.58 3.29 5.46
C ARG A 127 -13.47 2.32 5.87
N LEU A 128 -12.25 2.82 6.12
CA LEU A 128 -11.12 2.02 6.61
C LEU A 128 -11.03 2.02 8.14
N LYS A 129 -11.76 2.92 8.81
CA LYS A 129 -11.93 2.94 10.28
C LYS A 129 -13.09 2.04 10.67
N ALA A 130 -12.91 0.72 10.55
CA ALA A 130 -13.95 -0.25 10.91
C ALA A 130 -14.36 -0.07 12.38
N GLY A 131 -15.62 0.31 12.64
CA GLY A 131 -16.14 0.53 13.99
C GLY A 131 -15.60 1.79 14.70
N GLY A 132 -15.10 2.79 13.97
CA GLY A 132 -14.50 4.01 14.54
C GLY A 132 -13.08 3.80 15.08
N CYS A 133 -12.55 2.59 14.93
CA CYS A 133 -11.24 2.16 15.37
C CYS A 133 -10.21 2.41 14.26
N ASN A 134 -9.01 2.90 14.61
CA ASN A 134 -7.94 3.11 13.64
C ASN A 134 -6.99 1.90 13.59
N PRO A 135 -7.02 1.10 12.51
CA PRO A 135 -6.18 -0.10 12.43
C PRO A 135 -4.68 0.21 12.38
N LEU A 136 -4.23 1.33 11.79
CA LEU A 136 -2.81 1.69 11.76
C LEU A 136 -2.25 1.95 13.15
N SER A 137 -3.02 2.63 13.99
CA SER A 137 -2.63 2.90 15.38
C SER A 137 -2.46 1.61 16.15
N TYR A 138 -3.44 0.69 16.08
CA TYR A 138 -3.34 -0.58 16.79
C TYR A 138 -2.19 -1.44 16.31
N ILE A 139 -1.96 -1.51 15.00
CA ILE A 139 -0.81 -2.25 14.45
C ILE A 139 0.49 -1.63 14.95
N TYR A 140 0.63 -0.31 14.92
CA TYR A 140 1.83 0.35 15.40
C TYR A 140 2.02 0.16 16.90
N ASP A 141 0.99 0.33 17.72
CA ASP A 141 1.07 0.17 19.18
C ASP A 141 1.49 -1.24 19.56
N ILE A 142 0.87 -2.26 18.96
CA ILE A 142 1.19 -3.67 19.21
C ILE A 142 2.63 -3.97 18.78
N THR A 143 3.03 -3.54 17.59
CA THR A 143 4.38 -3.82 17.07
C THR A 143 5.45 -3.02 17.82
N SER A 144 5.11 -1.83 18.33
CA SER A 144 6.02 -0.99 19.10
C SER A 144 6.24 -1.51 20.51
N ASP A 145 5.18 -1.87 21.22
CA ASP A 145 5.30 -2.49 22.55
C ASP A 145 6.07 -3.82 22.47
N ALA A 146 5.81 -4.62 21.42
CA ALA A 146 6.48 -5.88 21.17
C ALA A 146 8.01 -5.75 21.09
N ILE A 147 8.52 -4.86 20.23
CA ILE A 147 9.97 -4.69 20.02
C ILE A 147 10.70 -4.23 21.29
N HIS A 148 10.02 -3.51 22.19
CA HIS A 148 10.67 -2.92 23.37
C HIS A 148 10.56 -3.76 24.64
N ARG A 149 9.53 -4.62 24.76
CA ARG A 149 9.14 -5.17 26.07
C ARG A 149 8.76 -6.65 26.08
N LYS A 150 8.70 -7.31 24.92
CA LYS A 150 8.13 -8.66 24.81
C LYS A 150 9.18 -9.73 24.54
N SER A 151 8.88 -10.97 24.93
CA SER A 151 9.68 -12.14 24.55
C SER A 151 9.53 -12.48 23.05
N GLU A 152 10.32 -13.42 22.56
CA GLU A 152 10.18 -13.92 21.18
C GLU A 152 8.77 -14.49 20.94
N GLU A 153 8.25 -15.29 21.87
CA GLU A 153 6.91 -15.90 21.76
C GLU A 153 5.81 -14.84 21.78
N GLU A 154 5.91 -13.85 22.67
CA GLU A 154 4.97 -12.74 22.72
C GLU A 154 5.05 -11.86 21.46
N CYS A 155 6.22 -11.71 20.87
CA CYS A 155 6.38 -11.03 19.58
C CYS A 155 5.72 -11.81 18.43
N ILE A 156 5.80 -13.14 18.43
CA ILE A 156 5.08 -13.98 17.45
C ILE A 156 3.58 -13.76 17.56
N ASP A 157 3.04 -13.77 18.78
CA ASP A 157 1.62 -13.52 19.02
C ASP A 157 1.21 -12.11 18.58
N ALA A 158 2.03 -11.09 18.88
CA ALA A 158 1.83 -9.73 18.41
C ALA A 158 1.82 -9.63 16.87
N PHE A 159 2.76 -10.30 16.19
CA PHE A 159 2.81 -10.36 14.72
C PHE A 159 1.55 -11.03 14.16
N ASP A 160 1.18 -12.20 14.67
CA ASP A 160 0.02 -12.97 14.17
C ASP A 160 -1.28 -12.17 14.35
N LYS A 161 -1.44 -11.45 15.47
CA LYS A 161 -2.59 -10.56 15.72
C LYS A 161 -2.60 -9.34 14.80
N ALA A 162 -1.45 -8.73 14.55
CA ALA A 162 -1.34 -7.55 13.69
C ALA A 162 -1.52 -7.91 12.20
N ARG A 163 -1.14 -9.13 11.81
CA ARG A 163 -1.07 -9.58 10.43
C ARG A 163 -2.38 -9.41 9.66
N SER A 164 -3.50 -9.93 10.18
CA SER A 164 -4.77 -9.89 9.43
C SER A 164 -5.27 -8.47 9.23
N ALA A 165 -5.12 -7.60 10.24
CA ALA A 165 -5.47 -6.19 10.12
C ALA A 165 -4.57 -5.48 9.10
N PHE A 166 -3.28 -5.79 9.13
CA PHE A 166 -2.31 -5.27 8.16
C PHE A 166 -2.66 -5.70 6.73
N GLU A 167 -2.80 -7.00 6.47
CA GLU A 167 -3.07 -7.54 5.13
C GLU A 167 -4.33 -6.89 4.52
N TYR A 168 -5.41 -6.80 5.30
CA TYR A 168 -6.66 -6.16 4.86
C TYR A 168 -6.46 -4.68 4.54
N LEU A 169 -5.92 -3.91 5.48
CA LEU A 169 -5.78 -2.47 5.35
C LEU A 169 -4.91 -2.10 4.15
N PHE A 170 -3.82 -2.84 3.94
CA PHE A 170 -2.85 -2.53 2.91
C PHE A 170 -3.40 -2.76 1.49
N VAL A 171 -4.13 -3.86 1.29
CA VAL A 171 -4.82 -4.14 0.03
C VAL A 171 -5.85 -3.04 -0.26
N GLN A 172 -6.63 -2.64 0.74
CA GLN A 172 -7.63 -1.58 0.56
C GLN A 172 -6.99 -0.23 0.24
N LEU A 173 -5.96 0.19 0.98
CA LEU A 173 -5.24 1.44 0.71
C LEU A 173 -4.69 1.49 -0.72
N ARG A 174 -4.16 0.36 -1.22
CA ARG A 174 -3.67 0.29 -2.59
C ARG A 174 -4.80 0.42 -3.60
N HIS A 175 -5.88 -0.33 -3.43
CA HIS A 175 -7.04 -0.25 -4.33
C HIS A 175 -7.59 1.18 -4.41
N GLU A 176 -7.70 1.85 -3.27
CA GLU A 176 -8.18 3.24 -3.21
C GLU A 176 -7.24 4.21 -3.92
N LYS A 177 -5.93 4.06 -3.71
CA LYS A 177 -4.92 4.88 -4.39
C LYS A 177 -5.00 4.70 -5.91
N THR A 178 -4.96 3.46 -6.38
CA THR A 178 -5.01 3.16 -7.82
C THR A 178 -6.32 3.62 -8.46
N ALA A 179 -7.46 3.38 -7.82
CA ALA A 179 -8.76 3.85 -8.32
C ALA A 179 -8.82 5.38 -8.43
N ARG A 180 -8.22 6.10 -7.48
CA ARG A 180 -8.13 7.57 -7.51
C ARG A 180 -7.25 8.05 -8.66
N GLU A 181 -6.09 7.45 -8.86
CA GLU A 181 -5.17 7.78 -9.97
C GLU A 181 -5.84 7.58 -11.34
N GLU A 182 -6.53 6.45 -11.53
CA GLU A 182 -7.28 6.14 -12.75
C GLU A 182 -8.43 7.14 -12.99
N TYR A 183 -9.15 7.52 -11.93
CA TYR A 183 -10.21 8.51 -12.01
C TYR A 183 -9.67 9.89 -12.43
N LEU A 184 -8.59 10.36 -11.81
CA LEU A 184 -7.95 11.64 -12.16
C LEU A 184 -7.41 11.64 -13.59
N ALA A 185 -6.81 10.54 -14.04
CA ALA A 185 -6.37 10.39 -15.43
C ALA A 185 -7.54 10.47 -16.41
N SER A 186 -8.65 9.80 -16.09
CA SER A 186 -9.88 9.84 -16.89
C SER A 186 -10.48 11.25 -16.95
N LEU A 187 -10.50 11.98 -15.83
CA LEU A 187 -10.97 13.37 -15.79
C LEU A 187 -10.14 14.29 -16.67
N LYS A 188 -8.80 14.16 -16.68
CA LYS A 188 -7.93 14.96 -17.57
C LYS A 188 -8.25 14.72 -19.05
N ILE A 189 -8.48 13.46 -19.43
CA ILE A 189 -8.87 13.10 -20.81
C ILE A 189 -10.23 13.71 -21.15
N LEU A 190 -11.20 13.64 -20.23
CA LEU A 190 -12.53 14.23 -20.42
C LEU A 190 -12.47 15.75 -20.54
N GLU A 191 -11.66 16.42 -19.71
CA GLU A 191 -11.46 17.86 -19.76
C GLU A 191 -10.90 18.29 -21.11
N GLU A 192 -9.85 17.64 -21.60
CA GLU A 192 -9.22 17.93 -22.89
C GLU A 192 -10.20 17.71 -24.06
N LYS A 193 -10.91 16.58 -24.07
CA LYS A 193 -11.97 16.33 -25.07
C LYS A 193 -13.08 17.38 -24.99
N SER A 194 -13.48 17.81 -23.79
CA SER A 194 -14.52 18.82 -23.61
C SER A 194 -14.09 20.19 -24.16
N LYS A 195 -12.82 20.57 -23.97
CA LYS A 195 -12.21 21.80 -24.52
C LYS A 195 -12.19 21.74 -26.05
N GLN A 196 -11.78 20.62 -26.63
CA GLN A 196 -11.78 20.41 -28.09
C GLN A 196 -13.18 20.49 -28.70
N ILE A 197 -14.19 19.89 -28.04
CA ILE A 197 -15.59 19.96 -28.49
C ILE A 197 -16.11 21.40 -28.43
N ARG A 198 -15.80 22.15 -27.36
CA ARG A 198 -16.20 23.56 -27.22
C ARG A 198 -15.54 24.45 -28.27
N ALA A 199 -14.23 24.29 -28.49
CA ALA A 199 -13.50 25.02 -29.53
C ALA A 199 -14.02 24.74 -30.95
N ARG A 200 -14.52 23.52 -31.22
CA ARG A 200 -15.11 23.16 -32.52
C ARG A 200 -16.53 23.71 -32.74
N ARG A 201 -17.23 24.11 -31.68
CA ARG A 201 -18.58 24.73 -31.77
C ARG A 201 -18.53 26.22 -32.12
N GLU A 202 -17.37 26.87 -32.05
CA GLU A 202 -17.15 28.25 -32.49
C GLU A 202 -16.40 28.26 -33.82
N PRO A 203 -17.10 28.06 -34.95
CA PRO A 203 -17.18 29.16 -35.92
C PRO A 203 -18.49 29.19 -36.72
N GLY A 204 -19.19 30.33 -36.73
CA GLY A 204 -20.30 30.59 -37.68
C GLY A 204 -21.40 31.59 -37.27
N GLN A 205 -21.07 32.81 -36.82
CA GLN A 205 -21.99 33.95 -36.89
C GLN A 205 -21.25 35.24 -37.29
N ILE A 206 -20.73 35.31 -38.52
CA ILE A 206 -20.55 36.59 -39.22
C ILE A 206 -20.79 36.34 -40.71
N GLY A 207 -21.77 37.04 -41.28
CA GLY A 207 -21.74 37.43 -42.69
C GLY A 207 -22.96 37.09 -43.54
N GLU A 208 -24.07 37.80 -43.37
CA GLU A 208 -24.79 38.33 -44.53
C GLU A 208 -25.10 39.81 -44.29
N THR A 209 -24.18 40.65 -44.76
CA THR A 209 -24.43 42.04 -45.09
C THR A 209 -25.38 42.08 -46.29
N ASN A 210 -26.59 42.60 -46.13
CA ASN A 210 -27.41 43.00 -47.27
C ASN A 210 -27.55 44.52 -47.29
N SER A 211 -26.57 45.17 -47.91
CA SER A 211 -26.62 46.57 -48.33
C SER A 211 -27.41 46.66 -49.64
N GLY A 212 -28.70 46.96 -49.54
CA GLY A 212 -29.59 47.25 -50.68
C GLY A 212 -30.04 48.70 -50.70
N THR A 213 -29.15 49.63 -51.05
CA THR A 213 -29.52 50.99 -51.45
C THR A 213 -30.02 50.97 -52.90
N GLY A 214 -31.35 50.96 -53.08
CA GLY A 214 -32.03 51.24 -54.35
C GLY A 214 -32.76 52.57 -54.25
N LYS A 215 -32.36 53.53 -55.07
CA LYS A 215 -32.88 54.90 -55.17
C LYS A 215 -34.01 54.98 -56.21
N THR A 216 -34.87 55.99 -56.05
CA THR A 216 -35.74 56.70 -57.03
C THR A 216 -37.03 56.08 -57.58
N GLY A 217 -38.12 56.85 -57.48
CA GLY A 217 -39.08 56.99 -58.59
C GLY A 217 -40.56 57.12 -58.25
N HIS A 218 -41.03 58.37 -58.15
CA HIS A 218 -42.42 58.88 -58.19
C HIS A 218 -43.36 58.68 -57.00
#